data_AF-A0A7V1PWG2-F1
#
_entry.id   AF-A0A7V1PWG2-F1
#
_cell.length_a   1.000
_cell.length_b   1.000
_cell.length_c   1.000
_cell.angle_alpha   90.00
_cell.angle_beta   90.00
_cell.angle_gamma   90.00
#
_symmetry.space_group_name_H-M   'P 1'
#
loop_
_entity.id
_entity.type
_entity.pdbx_description
1 polymer ?
#
loop_
_entity_poly.entity_id
_entity_poly.type
_entity_poly.pdbx_seq_one_letter_code
_entity_poly.pdbx_strand_id
1 'polypeptide(L)'
;TFSAVSAKKVGHPAPFPEELPHRLINLYSFKGDVILDPFLGSGTTSISALKNQRKYIGYDVNQEYINLANKKLSDIRNQFTLFNGV
;
A
#
# COMPACT_ATOMS: atom_id res chain seq x y z
N THR A 1 9.77 -10.98 14.99
CA THR A 1 8.32 -10.70 14.89
C THR A 1 8.15 -9.25 14.48
N PHE A 2 7.12 -8.90 13.68
CA PHE A 2 6.88 -7.51 13.32
C PHE A 2 6.16 -6.79 14.45
N SER A 3 6.62 -5.59 14.80
CA SER A 3 5.90 -4.74 15.75
C SER A 3 4.61 -4.23 15.12
N ALA A 4 3.50 -4.34 15.85
CA ALA A 4 2.21 -3.83 15.39
C ALA A 4 2.26 -2.30 15.21
N VAL A 5 1.56 -1.80 14.19
CA VAL A 5 1.40 -0.35 13.97
C VAL A 5 0.25 0.16 14.83
N SER A 6 0.46 1.23 15.60
CA SER A 6 -0.58 1.81 16.45
C SER A 6 -1.70 2.45 15.63
N ALA A 7 -2.94 2.03 15.91
CA ALA A 7 -4.17 2.57 15.31
C ALA A 7 -4.28 4.11 15.41
N LYS A 8 -3.76 4.69 16.49
CA LYS A 8 -3.84 6.14 16.80
C LYS A 8 -3.00 7.00 15.84
N LYS A 9 -1.98 6.44 15.20
CA LYS A 9 -1.05 7.18 14.31
C LYS A 9 -1.57 7.33 12.88
N VAL A 10 -2.55 6.51 12.48
CA VAL A 10 -3.03 6.42 11.08
C VAL A 10 -4.50 6.83 10.93
N GLY A 11 -5.24 7.05 12.03
CA GLY A 11 -6.68 7.33 11.97
C GLY A 11 -7.50 6.12 11.52
N HIS A 12 -6.92 4.92 11.60
CA HIS A 12 -7.51 3.66 11.17
C HIS A 12 -7.33 2.63 12.28
N PRO A 13 -8.36 1.85 12.67
CA PRO A 13 -8.35 1.06 13.89
C PRO A 13 -7.44 -0.19 13.87
N ALA A 14 -6.78 -0.55 12.76
CA ALA A 14 -5.92 -1.74 12.69
C ALA A 14 -4.99 -1.80 11.44
N PRO A 15 -4.07 -0.84 11.22
CA PRO A 15 -3.12 -0.95 10.12
C PRO A 15 -2.09 -2.08 10.36
N PHE A 16 -1.91 -2.97 9.39
CA PHE A 16 -0.78 -3.90 9.40
C PHE A 16 0.50 -3.23 8.86
N PRO A 17 1.70 -3.70 9.24
CA PRO A 17 2.97 -3.18 8.70
C PRO A 17 3.10 -3.42 7.19
N GLU A 18 3.61 -2.43 6.44
CA GLU A 18 3.83 -2.52 4.98
C GLU A 18 4.78 -3.68 4.57
N GLU A 19 5.66 -4.09 5.48
CA GLU A 19 6.57 -5.22 5.29
C GLU A 19 5.83 -6.55 5.06
N LEU A 20 4.62 -6.70 5.60
CA LEU A 20 3.81 -7.91 5.44
C LEU A 20 3.38 -8.14 3.98
N PRO A 21 2.64 -7.22 3.32
CA PRO A 21 2.32 -7.38 1.90
C PRO A 21 3.57 -7.33 1.02
N HIS A 22 4.63 -6.60 1.41
CA HIS A 22 5.87 -6.55 0.63
C HIS A 22 6.46 -7.95 0.41
N ARG A 23 6.55 -8.74 1.49
CA ARG A 23 7.04 -10.12 1.41
C ARG A 23 6.14 -11.00 0.58
N LEU A 24 4.83 -10.96 0.80
CA LEU A 24 3.87 -11.80 0.09
C LEU A 24 3.86 -11.50 -1.41
N ILE A 25 3.86 -10.22 -1.79
CA ILE A 25 3.89 -9.78 -3.18
C ILE A 25 5.17 -10.26 -3.87
N ASN A 26 6.33 -10.15 -3.22
CA ASN A 26 7.59 -10.60 -3.81
C ASN A 26 7.73 -12.13 -3.89
N LEU A 27 7.09 -12.88 -2.99
CA LEU A 27 7.12 -14.34 -3.01
C LEU A 27 6.14 -14.96 -4.02
N TYR A 28 4.99 -14.32 -4.26
CA TYR A 28 3.87 -14.94 -4.98
C TYR A 28 3.42 -14.19 -6.24
N SER A 29 4.17 -13.18 -6.70
CA SER A 29 3.85 -12.47 -7.94
C SER A 29 5.09 -12.01 -8.69
N PHE A 30 4.95 -11.79 -9.99
CA PHE A 30 5.96 -11.16 -10.83
C PHE A 30 5.70 -9.66 -10.99
N LYS A 31 6.71 -8.93 -11.47
CA LYS A 31 6.53 -7.52 -11.84
C LYS A 31 5.44 -7.39 -12.90
N GLY A 32 4.59 -6.39 -12.76
CA GLY A 32 3.46 -6.17 -13.67
C GLY A 32 2.18 -6.93 -13.34
N ASP A 33 2.23 -7.95 -12.47
CA ASP A 33 1.05 -8.66 -11.98
C ASP A 33 0.10 -7.73 -11.21
N VAL A 34 -1.16 -8.16 -11.08
CA VAL A 34 -2.20 -7.43 -10.36
C VAL A 34 -2.39 -8.02 -8.98
N ILE A 35 -2.25 -7.19 -7.95
CA ILE A 35 -2.57 -7.56 -6.56
C ILE A 35 -3.97 -7.06 -6.22
N LEU A 36 -4.84 -7.97 -5.78
CA LEU A 36 -6.18 -7.64 -5.33
C LEU A 36 -6.23 -7.58 -3.79
N ASP A 37 -6.76 -6.49 -3.25
CA ASP A 37 -7.11 -6.36 -1.82
C ASP A 37 -8.58 -5.95 -1.65
N PRO A 38 -9.48 -6.88 -1.26
CA PRO A 38 -10.90 -6.60 -1.12
C PRO A 38 -11.28 -5.87 0.18
N PHE A 39 -10.30 -5.62 1.08
CA PHE A 39 -10.48 -4.93 2.35
C PHE A 39 -9.36 -3.90 2.51
N LEU A 40 -9.24 -3.04 1.51
CA LEU A 40 -8.07 -2.20 1.26
C LEU A 40 -7.69 -1.31 2.45
N GLY A 41 -8.68 -0.86 3.23
CA GLY A 41 -8.51 0.11 4.30
C GLY A 41 -7.73 1.32 3.80
N SER A 42 -6.72 1.73 4.59
CA SER A 42 -5.89 2.90 4.25
C SER A 42 -4.85 2.68 3.12
N GLY A 43 -4.92 1.56 2.39
CA GLY A 43 -4.18 1.36 1.14
C GLY A 43 -2.83 0.65 1.24
N THR A 44 -2.50 0.03 2.37
CA THR A 44 -1.15 -0.54 2.62
C THR A 44 -0.74 -1.57 1.56
N THR A 45 -1.64 -2.47 1.14
CA THR A 45 -1.34 -3.47 0.09
C THR A 45 -1.06 -2.81 -1.25
N SER A 46 -1.89 -1.85 -1.67
CA SER A 46 -1.69 -1.11 -2.93
C SER A 46 -0.40 -0.30 -2.95
N ILE A 47 -0.03 0.32 -1.83
CA ILE A 47 1.24 1.03 -1.69
C ILE A 47 2.41 0.07 -1.89
N SER A 48 2.37 -1.08 -1.22
CA SER A 48 3.42 -2.10 -1.33
C SER A 48 3.50 -2.68 -2.75
N ALA A 49 2.36 -2.94 -3.40
CA ALA A 49 2.29 -3.39 -4.78
C ALA A 49 2.94 -2.36 -5.73
N LEU A 50 2.59 -1.08 -5.59
CA LEU A 50 3.14 0.00 -6.40
C LEU A 50 4.67 0.08 -6.27
N LYS A 51 5.20 0.10 -5.05
CA LYS A 51 6.66 0.15 -4.80
C LYS A 51 7.39 -1.07 -5.35
N ASN A 52 6.73 -2.22 -5.34
CA ASN A 52 7.27 -3.46 -5.91
C ASN A 52 7.03 -3.59 -7.42
N GLN A 53 6.59 -2.55 -8.14
CA GLN A 53 6.35 -2.59 -9.60
C GLN A 53 5.25 -3.59 -9.99
N ARG A 54 4.23 -3.75 -9.14
CA ARG A 54 2.99 -4.48 -9.43
C ARG A 54 1.84 -3.49 -9.62
N LYS A 55 0.84 -3.91 -10.39
CA LYS A 55 -0.46 -3.24 -10.46
C LYS A 55 -1.27 -3.64 -9.24
N TYR A 56 -2.32 -2.88 -8.94
CA TYR A 56 -3.22 -3.21 -7.84
C TYR A 56 -4.67 -2.87 -8.17
N ILE A 57 -5.57 -3.60 -7.54
CA ILE A 57 -7.00 -3.31 -7.45
C ILE A 57 -7.36 -3.43 -5.97
N GLY A 58 -8.05 -2.44 -5.43
CA GLY A 58 -8.54 -2.55 -4.06
C GLY A 58 -9.82 -1.80 -3.87
N TYR A 59 -10.65 -2.32 -2.99
CA TYR A 59 -11.93 -1.74 -2.60
C TYR A 59 -12.11 -1.85 -1.09
N ASP A 60 -12.90 -0.94 -0.55
CA ASP A 60 -13.29 -0.86 0.85
C ASP A 60 -14.65 -0.17 0.90
N VAL A 61 -15.48 -0.53 1.87
CA VAL A 61 -16.81 0.06 2.03
C VAL A 61 -16.73 1.44 2.68
N ASN A 62 -15.63 1.78 3.34
CA ASN A 62 -15.43 3.06 3.99
C ASN A 62 -14.79 4.07 3.03
N GLN A 63 -15.58 5.07 2.62
CA GLN A 63 -15.14 6.12 1.71
C GLN A 63 -13.97 6.95 2.26
N GLU A 64 -13.88 7.17 3.58
CA GLU A 64 -12.77 7.91 4.18
C GLU A 64 -11.44 7.17 4.00
N TYR A 65 -11.45 5.84 4.09
CA TYR A 65 -10.29 5.00 3.84
C TYR A 65 -9.87 5.00 2.38
N ILE A 66 -10.84 4.94 1.47
CA ILE A 66 -10.59 5.09 0.03
C ILE A 66 -9.94 6.45 -0.27
N ASN A 67 -10.45 7.54 0.31
CA ASN A 67 -9.88 8.88 0.12
C ASN A 67 -8.45 8.97 0.66
N LEU A 68 -8.19 8.40 1.84
CA LEU A 68 -6.86 8.33 2.44
C LEU A 68 -5.89 7.49 1.61
N ALA A 69 -6.31 6.33 1.13
CA ALA A 69 -5.51 5.47 0.27
C ALA A 69 -5.14 6.19 -1.04
N ASN A 70 -6.12 6.81 -1.70
CA ASN A 70 -5.91 7.56 -2.94
C ASN A 70 -4.92 8.72 -2.75
N LYS A 71 -5.04 9.48 -1.66
CA LYS A 71 -4.09 10.54 -1.32
C LYS A 71 -2.66 9.99 -1.21
N LYS A 72 -2.44 8.96 -0.39
CA LYS A 72 -1.11 8.35 -0.21
C LYS A 72 -0.53 7.81 -1.52
N LEU A 73 -1.36 7.18 -2.35
CA LEU A 73 -0.94 6.63 -3.64
C LEU A 73 -0.60 7.73 -4.65
N SER A 74 -1.33 8.84 -4.62
CA SER A 74 -1.03 10.03 -5.42
C SER A 74 0.30 10.66 -4.99
N ASP A 75 0.53 10.82 -3.69
CA ASP A 75 1.77 11.40 -3.15
C ASP A 75 3.00 10.59 -3.59
N ILE A 76 2.92 9.26 -3.57
CA ILE A 76 4.00 8.36 -4.02
C ILE A 76 4.22 8.46 -5.53
N ARG A 77 3.15 8.51 -6.34
CA ARG A 77 3.27 8.61 -7.80
C ARG A 77 3.83 9.96 -8.26
N ASN A 78 3.45 11.03 -7.57
CA ASN A 78 3.89 12.39 -7.87
C ASN A 78 5.27 12.71 -7.29
N GLN A 79 5.87 11.78 -6.55
CA GLN A 79 7.23 11.93 -6.08
C GLN A 79 8.21 11.79 -7.26
N PHE A 80 8.51 12.92 -7.89
CA PHE A 80 9.61 13.01 -8.84
C PHE A 80 10.90 12.70 -8.10
N THR A 81 11.58 11.63 -8.50
CA THR A 81 12.94 11.36 -8.08
C THR A 81 13.85 12.45 -8.66
N LEU A 82 14.27 13.39 -7.82
CA LEU A 82 15.21 14.45 -8.20
C LEU A 82 16.57 13.87 -8.66
N PHE A 83 16.93 12.72 -8.08
CA PHE A 83 18.11 11.94 -8.47
C PHE A 83 17.71 10.47 -8.63
N ASN A 84 17.59 9.99 -9.87
CA ASN A 84 17.57 8.57 -10.16
C ASN A 84 19.00 8.11 -10.41
N GLY A 85 19.67 7.62 -9.37
CA GLY A 85 20.92 6.87 -9.50
C GLY A 85 22.15 7.69 -9.90
N VAL A 86 22.50 8.69 -9.09
CA VAL A 86 23.90 9.14 -8.99
C VAL A 86 24.48 8.56 -7.71
#